data_AF-A0A8T8WI61-F1
#
_entry.id   AF-A0A8T8WI61-F1
#
_cell.length_a   1.000
_cell.length_b   1.000
_cell.length_c   1.000
_cell.angle_alpha   90.00
_cell.angle_beta   90.00
_cell.angle_gamma   90.00
#
_symmetry.space_group_name_H-M   'P 1'
#
loop_
_entity.id
_entity.type
_entity.pdbx_description
1 polymer ?
#
loop_
_entity_poly.entity_id
_entity_poly.type
_entity_poly.pdbx_seq_one_letter_code
_entity_poly.pdbx_strand_id
1 'polypeptide(L)'
;MYFQDLVDHPVESFSDLPHTTHGADATRDSVGTPFVAPETPDGEQEPPATISQSTLQRLTNCPREEFFHRLVESPTTIPMARGTVIHEAAEVCVTHPETVRERQRDVVDAMVDQIRAYATTARERVERTQCVLALETIQRYLDAHPPTDTTYETYTDRSQSNDLAERLGLTVDSTLTERWFQAPDVGLHGFVDLLHSETTLVDYKTGSQSTAGKLRQQASLDPLHDESNFQAAAYLAKHRRENPNQPLEIRFLHLLEHDTRLARGDTVPLDDLVTTVEYLPCTFGEFAAHRETFDAVTDYADSNDRVKALDPLGYEAYREFFESHELPREGVNPEKREAIIQSFIEYTITRVKDTKYVERGCRSAVDDIDGLVGERYLTEDLDAFEAFVATQRERLAVYRDEGFPVRTREDGPNWDRVDAQELVIDDV
;
A
#
# COMPACT_ATOMS: atom_id res chain seq x y z
N MET A 1 16.97 -13.96 43.08
CA MET A 1 15.96 -13.15 43.79
C MET A 1 14.65 -13.88 43.59
N TYR A 2 14.07 -14.39 44.66
CA TYR A 2 12.75 -15.01 44.59
C TYR A 2 11.69 -13.92 44.75
N PHE A 3 10.51 -14.11 44.15
CA PHE A 3 9.42 -13.13 44.17
C PHE A 3 9.01 -12.71 45.60
N GLN A 4 9.14 -13.63 46.56
CA GLN A 4 8.91 -13.39 47.99
C GLN A 4 9.96 -12.46 48.63
N ASP A 5 11.12 -12.26 48.01
CA ASP A 5 12.14 -11.33 48.51
C ASP A 5 11.81 -9.86 48.16
N LEU A 6 10.79 -9.62 47.34
CA LEU A 6 10.38 -8.29 46.84
C LEU A 6 9.17 -7.70 47.57
N VAL A 7 8.53 -8.47 48.46
CA VAL A 7 7.29 -8.07 49.15
C VAL A 7 7.33 -8.53 50.60
N ASP A 8 7.05 -7.61 51.53
CA ASP A 8 7.13 -7.84 52.99
C ASP A 8 5.98 -8.70 53.56
N HIS A 9 5.20 -9.36 52.70
CA HIS A 9 4.05 -10.19 53.07
C HIS A 9 3.97 -11.48 52.22
N PRO A 10 3.44 -12.58 52.78
CA PRO A 10 3.21 -13.80 52.01
C PRO A 10 2.17 -13.54 50.91
N VAL A 11 2.51 -13.91 49.67
CA VAL A 11 1.63 -13.83 48.50
C VAL A 11 1.21 -15.25 48.15
N GLU A 12 -0.08 -15.57 48.27
CA GLU A 12 -0.64 -16.88 47.91
C GLU A 12 -1.31 -16.85 46.53
N SER A 13 -1.74 -15.66 46.09
CA SER A 13 -2.37 -15.41 44.79
C SER A 13 -1.96 -14.04 44.23
N PHE A 14 -1.95 -13.90 42.90
CA PHE A 14 -1.68 -12.62 42.23
C PHE A 14 -2.69 -11.52 42.60
N SER A 15 -3.87 -11.88 43.11
CA SER A 15 -4.86 -10.96 43.66
C SER A 15 -4.43 -10.30 44.98
N ASP A 16 -3.43 -10.85 45.67
CA ASP A 16 -2.93 -10.31 46.95
C ASP A 16 -2.01 -9.11 46.75
N LEU A 17 -1.59 -8.86 45.50
CA LEU A 17 -0.82 -7.69 45.09
C LEU A 17 -1.76 -6.53 44.77
N PRO A 18 -1.29 -5.27 44.88
CA PRO A 18 -2.02 -4.11 44.39
C PRO A 18 -2.37 -4.30 42.91
N HIS A 19 -3.65 -4.40 42.61
CA HIS A 19 -4.18 -4.58 41.26
C HIS A 19 -5.37 -3.66 41.05
N THR A 20 -5.62 -3.32 39.80
CA THR A 20 -6.78 -2.54 39.39
C THR A 20 -7.63 -3.43 38.50
N THR A 21 -8.87 -3.68 38.88
CA THR A 21 -9.79 -4.49 38.08
C THR A 21 -10.33 -3.63 36.94
N HIS A 22 -9.98 -3.98 35.70
CA HIS A 22 -10.54 -3.34 34.51
C HIS A 22 -11.66 -4.23 33.95
N GLY A 23 -12.90 -3.89 34.30
CA GLY A 23 -14.11 -4.56 33.83
C GLY A 23 -15.33 -4.02 34.58
N ALA A 24 -16.45 -3.81 33.88
CA ALA A 24 -17.72 -3.48 34.53
C ALA A 24 -18.04 -4.56 35.57
N ASP A 25 -18.47 -4.14 36.78
CA ASP A 25 -18.77 -4.96 37.96
C ASP A 25 -19.36 -6.35 37.64
N ALA A 26 -18.50 -7.29 37.28
CA ALA A 26 -18.80 -8.70 37.27
C ALA A 26 -18.70 -9.15 38.72
N THR A 27 -19.74 -8.82 39.49
CA THR A 27 -19.96 -9.40 40.81
C THR A 27 -19.76 -10.91 40.71
N ARG A 28 -19.15 -11.52 41.74
CA ARG A 28 -18.91 -12.98 41.82
C ARG A 28 -20.15 -13.84 41.58
N ASP A 29 -21.35 -13.25 41.65
CA ASP A 29 -22.64 -13.87 41.35
C ASP A 29 -22.90 -14.06 39.83
N SER A 30 -22.08 -13.48 38.95
CA SER A 30 -22.20 -13.62 37.49
C SER A 30 -21.61 -14.91 36.92
N VAL A 31 -20.89 -15.70 37.74
CA VAL A 31 -20.39 -17.03 37.39
C VAL A 31 -21.57 -18.00 37.31
N GLY A 32 -22.12 -18.16 36.10
CA GLY A 32 -23.26 -19.07 35.83
C GLY A 32 -24.39 -18.46 35.02
N THR A 33 -24.33 -17.15 34.70
CA THR A 33 -25.25 -16.56 33.72
C THR A 33 -24.76 -16.94 32.32
N PRO A 34 -25.51 -17.74 31.55
CA PRO A 34 -25.14 -17.99 30.15
C PRO A 34 -25.16 -16.67 29.39
N PHE A 35 -24.27 -16.54 28.40
CA PHE A 35 -24.36 -15.45 27.44
C PHE A 35 -25.77 -15.45 26.83
N VAL A 36 -26.51 -14.38 27.07
CA VAL A 36 -27.83 -14.21 26.48
C VAL A 36 -27.61 -13.68 25.07
N ALA A 37 -27.92 -14.52 24.07
CA ALA A 37 -27.95 -14.05 22.70
C ALA A 37 -28.94 -12.88 22.58
N PRO A 38 -28.65 -11.84 21.77
CA PRO A 38 -29.58 -10.74 21.55
C PRO A 38 -30.98 -11.26 21.17
N GLU A 39 -32.04 -10.66 21.71
CA GLU A 39 -33.43 -11.11 21.46
C GLU A 39 -33.87 -10.91 20.00
N THR A 40 -33.20 -10.01 19.28
CA THR A 40 -33.30 -9.87 17.83
C THR A 40 -32.24 -10.74 17.16
N PRO A 41 -32.61 -11.69 16.29
CA PRO A 41 -31.64 -12.23 15.34
C PRO A 41 -31.04 -11.03 14.59
N ASP A 42 -29.72 -11.03 14.41
CA ASP A 42 -29.08 -10.07 13.52
C ASP A 42 -29.84 -10.14 12.19
N GLY A 43 -30.54 -9.05 11.83
CA GLY A 43 -31.13 -8.95 10.50
C GLY A 43 -30.02 -9.08 9.46
N GLU A 44 -30.38 -9.32 8.18
CA GLU A 44 -29.42 -9.33 7.07
C GLU A 44 -28.42 -8.17 7.26
N GLN A 45 -27.17 -8.51 7.58
CA GLN A 45 -26.19 -7.49 7.91
C GLN A 45 -25.83 -6.75 6.64
N GLU A 46 -26.23 -5.48 6.55
CA GLU A 46 -25.85 -4.67 5.39
C GLU A 46 -24.31 -4.62 5.26
N PRO A 47 -23.78 -4.73 4.02
CA PRO A 47 -22.36 -4.57 3.77
C PRO A 47 -21.85 -3.26 4.35
N PRO A 48 -20.71 -3.25 5.06
CA PRO A 48 -20.17 -2.01 5.59
C PRO A 48 -19.90 -1.02 4.45
N ALA A 49 -20.16 0.27 4.67
CA ALA A 49 -19.98 1.32 3.66
C ALA A 49 -18.54 1.38 3.12
N THR A 50 -17.56 1.05 3.96
CA THR A 50 -16.13 1.03 3.62
C THR A 50 -15.39 -0.03 4.44
N ILE A 51 -14.29 -0.55 3.90
CA ILE A 51 -13.33 -1.41 4.63
C ILE A 51 -11.91 -0.83 4.54
N SER A 52 -11.03 -1.18 5.49
CA SER A 52 -9.62 -0.78 5.40
C SER A 52 -8.86 -1.64 4.39
N GLN A 53 -7.71 -1.14 3.91
CA GLN A 53 -6.79 -1.92 3.07
C GLN A 53 -6.34 -3.22 3.78
N SER A 54 -6.06 -3.17 5.07
CA SER A 54 -5.66 -4.35 5.86
C SER A 54 -6.79 -5.37 5.99
N THR A 55 -8.04 -4.91 6.12
CA THR A 55 -9.23 -5.77 6.10
C THR A 55 -9.36 -6.45 4.74
N LEU A 56 -9.18 -5.70 3.64
CA LEU A 56 -9.21 -6.26 2.29
C LEU A 56 -8.16 -7.36 2.12
N GLN A 57 -6.91 -7.14 2.56
CA GLN A 57 -5.85 -8.15 2.51
C GLN A 57 -6.23 -9.42 3.28
N ARG A 58 -6.70 -9.30 4.52
CA ARG A 58 -7.13 -10.47 5.31
C ARG A 58 -8.28 -11.22 4.66
N LEU A 59 -9.29 -10.51 4.15
CA LEU A 59 -10.40 -11.16 3.43
C LEU A 59 -9.96 -11.92 2.18
N THR A 60 -8.92 -11.44 1.49
CA THR A 60 -8.37 -12.14 0.32
C THR A 60 -7.52 -13.35 0.68
N ASN A 61 -6.80 -13.31 1.82
CA ASN A 61 -5.93 -14.38 2.29
C ASN A 61 -6.71 -15.44 3.09
N CYS A 62 -7.29 -15.03 4.23
CA CYS A 62 -7.98 -15.88 5.19
C CYS A 62 -9.14 -15.08 5.84
N PRO A 63 -10.39 -15.16 5.35
CA PRO A 63 -11.52 -14.45 5.97
C PRO A 63 -11.69 -14.74 7.46
N ARG A 64 -11.42 -15.98 7.90
CA ARG A 64 -11.47 -16.35 9.32
C ARG A 64 -10.47 -15.57 10.18
N GLU A 65 -9.35 -15.12 9.61
CA GLU A 65 -8.42 -14.22 10.29
C GLU A 65 -9.05 -12.86 10.58
N GLU A 66 -9.82 -12.29 9.66
CA GLU A 66 -10.52 -11.00 9.90
C GLU A 66 -11.49 -11.10 11.07
N PHE A 67 -12.14 -12.25 11.25
CA PHE A 67 -12.98 -12.48 12.43
C PHE A 67 -12.17 -12.42 13.73
N PHE A 68 -11.04 -13.13 13.80
CA PHE A 68 -10.22 -13.15 15.02
C PHE A 68 -9.46 -11.85 15.27
N HIS A 69 -9.01 -11.16 14.23
CA HIS A 69 -8.37 -9.85 14.33
C HIS A 69 -9.28 -8.82 15.02
N ARG A 70 -10.61 -8.97 14.91
CA ARG A 70 -11.57 -8.10 15.60
C ARG A 70 -11.78 -8.46 17.08
N LEU A 71 -11.42 -9.68 17.47
CA LEU A 71 -11.66 -10.21 18.82
C LEU A 71 -10.41 -10.24 19.68
N VAL A 72 -9.24 -10.37 19.05
CA VAL A 72 -7.96 -10.58 19.71
C VAL A 72 -7.05 -9.41 19.39
N GLU A 73 -6.50 -8.79 20.43
CA GLU A 73 -5.49 -7.76 20.29
C GLU A 73 -4.17 -8.39 19.85
N SER A 74 -3.65 -7.97 18.69
CA SER A 74 -2.34 -8.38 18.23
C SER A 74 -1.25 -7.71 19.09
N PRO A 75 -0.25 -8.46 19.60
CA PRO A 75 0.81 -7.87 20.39
C PRO A 75 1.65 -6.91 19.54
N THR A 76 1.97 -5.74 20.08
CA THR A 76 2.86 -4.79 19.40
C THR A 76 4.29 -5.35 19.36
N THR A 77 4.83 -5.48 18.15
CA THR A 77 6.21 -5.95 17.92
C THR A 77 7.18 -4.78 17.79
N ILE A 78 8.50 -5.01 17.95
CA ILE A 78 9.53 -3.97 17.74
C ILE A 78 9.41 -3.34 16.34
N PRO A 79 9.28 -4.10 15.23
CA PRO A 79 9.12 -3.50 13.91
C PRO A 79 7.89 -2.59 13.79
N MET A 80 6.75 -2.97 14.40
CA MET A 80 5.52 -2.15 14.40
C MET A 80 5.69 -0.86 15.19
N ALA A 81 6.28 -0.95 16.40
CA ALA A 81 6.57 0.22 17.23
C ALA A 81 7.54 1.17 16.53
N ARG A 82 8.58 0.62 15.88
CA ARG A 82 9.53 1.40 15.07
C ARG A 82 8.88 2.06 13.86
N GLY A 83 7.99 1.35 13.15
CA GLY A 83 7.21 1.95 12.08
C GLY A 83 6.42 3.15 12.58
N THR A 84 5.63 2.95 13.64
CA THR A 84 4.79 4.00 14.25
C THR A 84 5.59 5.26 14.60
N VAL A 85 6.71 5.12 15.32
CA VAL A 85 7.51 6.28 15.74
C VAL A 85 8.20 6.98 14.55
N ILE A 86 8.47 6.25 13.47
CA ILE A 86 9.03 6.83 12.23
C ILE A 86 7.96 7.63 11.47
N HIS A 87 6.71 7.16 11.41
CA HIS A 87 5.61 7.94 10.83
C HIS A 87 5.36 9.22 11.65
N GLU A 88 5.33 9.11 12.98
CA GLU A 88 5.21 10.27 13.87
C GLU A 88 6.36 11.27 13.66
N ALA A 89 7.60 10.78 13.49
CA ALA A 89 8.75 11.63 13.18
C ALA A 89 8.64 12.29 11.80
N ALA A 90 8.10 11.59 10.80
CA ALA A 90 7.88 12.16 9.47
C ALA A 90 6.91 13.34 9.52
N GLU A 91 5.84 13.21 10.29
CA GLU A 91 4.89 14.29 10.54
C GLU A 91 5.54 15.48 11.24
N VAL A 92 6.38 15.25 12.25
CA VAL A 92 7.13 16.33 12.93
C VAL A 92 8.15 16.97 11.97
N CYS A 93 8.75 16.23 11.05
CA CYS A 93 9.64 16.77 10.02
C CYS A 93 8.94 17.72 9.05
N VAL A 94 7.68 17.46 8.71
CA VAL A 94 6.88 18.34 7.83
C VAL A 94 6.41 19.58 8.57
N THR A 95 5.94 19.43 9.82
CA THR A 95 5.32 20.52 10.59
C THR A 95 6.33 21.40 11.34
N HIS A 96 7.44 20.83 11.82
CA HIS A 96 8.48 21.53 12.60
C HIS A 96 9.89 21.27 12.05
N PRO A 97 10.17 21.48 10.75
CA PRO A 97 11.43 21.09 10.11
C PRO A 97 12.66 21.69 10.80
N GLU A 98 12.61 22.97 11.18
CA GLU A 98 13.73 23.63 11.86
C GLU A 98 13.99 23.07 13.26
N THR A 99 12.92 22.73 14.00
CA THR A 99 13.09 22.16 15.35
C THR A 99 13.74 20.78 15.26
N VAL A 100 13.37 19.97 14.27
CA VAL A 100 14.00 18.66 14.05
C VAL A 100 15.48 18.83 13.70
N ARG A 101 15.85 19.80 12.85
CA ARG A 101 17.25 20.08 12.50
C ARG A 101 18.07 20.55 13.70
N GLU A 102 17.52 21.47 14.51
CA GLU A 102 18.21 22.02 15.67
C GLU A 102 18.34 21.03 16.84
N ARG A 103 17.31 20.18 17.02
CA ARG A 103 17.18 19.24 18.15
C ARG A 103 17.21 17.78 17.72
N GLN A 104 17.91 17.46 16.63
CA GLN A 104 17.93 16.11 16.04
C GLN A 104 18.22 15.02 17.07
N ARG A 105 19.17 15.27 17.98
CA ARG A 105 19.50 14.32 19.05
C ARG A 105 18.33 14.08 20.01
N ASP A 106 17.63 15.14 20.42
CA ASP A 106 16.47 15.02 21.32
C ASP A 106 15.33 14.26 20.66
N VAL A 107 15.10 14.50 19.35
CA VAL A 107 14.11 13.76 18.56
C VAL A 107 14.44 12.28 18.54
N VAL A 108 15.68 11.91 18.21
CA VAL A 108 16.13 10.51 18.22
C VAL A 108 16.04 9.89 19.62
N ASP A 109 16.41 10.63 20.66
CA ASP A 109 16.29 10.17 22.05
C ASP A 109 14.82 9.86 22.39
N ALA A 110 13.90 10.75 22.02
CA ALA A 110 12.46 10.55 22.21
C ALA A 110 11.91 9.36 21.39
N MET A 111 12.36 9.20 20.13
CA MET A 111 11.98 8.05 19.30
C MET A 111 12.40 6.73 19.94
N VAL A 112 13.65 6.64 20.40
CA VAL A 112 14.20 5.43 21.06
C VAL A 112 13.49 5.16 22.39
N ASP A 113 13.20 6.19 23.17
CA ASP A 113 12.49 6.06 24.44
C ASP A 113 11.08 5.47 24.24
N GLN A 114 10.38 5.84 23.17
CA GLN A 114 9.04 5.33 22.84
C GLN A 114 9.03 3.86 22.47
N ILE A 115 10.05 3.37 21.77
CA ILE A 115 10.17 1.95 21.39
C ILE A 115 10.93 1.11 22.42
N ARG A 116 11.51 1.72 23.46
CA ARG A 116 12.36 1.05 24.45
C ARG A 116 11.65 -0.13 25.13
N ALA A 117 10.35 -0.01 25.41
CA ALA A 117 9.57 -1.06 26.07
C ALA A 117 9.55 -2.38 25.28
N TYR A 118 9.74 -2.31 23.95
CA TYR A 118 9.73 -3.45 23.06
C TYR A 118 11.14 -3.99 22.78
N ALA A 119 12.18 -3.17 22.94
CA ALA A 119 13.56 -3.52 22.64
C ALA A 119 14.31 -4.14 23.82
N THR A 120 15.20 -5.10 23.54
CA THR A 120 16.17 -5.57 24.53
C THR A 120 17.33 -4.58 24.65
N THR A 121 18.01 -4.53 25.80
CA THR A 121 19.19 -3.66 26.01
C THR A 121 20.29 -3.88 24.97
N ALA A 122 20.42 -5.11 24.45
CA ALA A 122 21.37 -5.43 23.39
C ALA A 122 20.98 -4.86 22.02
N ARG A 123 19.68 -4.66 21.76
CA ARG A 123 19.14 -4.12 20.50
C ARG A 123 18.97 -2.60 20.51
N GLU A 124 18.92 -1.94 21.66
CA GLU A 124 18.71 -0.48 21.76
C GLU A 124 19.68 0.33 20.88
N ARG A 125 20.94 -0.12 20.74
CA ARG A 125 21.91 0.54 19.85
C ARG A 125 21.54 0.42 18.37
N VAL A 126 21.04 -0.73 17.95
CA VAL A 126 20.60 -0.97 16.56
C VAL A 126 19.37 -0.14 16.27
N GLU A 127 18.38 -0.15 17.19
CA GLU A 127 17.17 0.64 17.05
C GLU A 127 17.48 2.15 17.00
N ARG A 128 18.42 2.62 17.82
CA ARG A 128 18.90 4.01 17.76
C ARG A 128 19.48 4.34 16.39
N THR A 129 20.37 3.49 15.85
CA THR A 129 20.94 3.71 14.51
C THR A 129 19.84 3.77 13.46
N GLN A 130 18.85 2.87 13.52
CA GLN A 130 17.73 2.88 12.57
C GLN A 130 16.87 4.14 12.69
N CYS A 131 16.61 4.63 13.90
CA CYS A 131 15.89 5.90 14.11
C CYS A 131 16.66 7.09 13.51
N VAL A 132 17.99 7.15 13.71
CA VAL A 132 18.84 8.19 13.10
C VAL A 132 18.75 8.14 11.58
N LEU A 133 18.96 6.95 10.99
CA LEU A 133 18.95 6.77 9.54
C LEU A 133 17.60 7.11 8.91
N ALA A 134 16.50 6.70 9.55
CA ALA A 134 15.16 7.03 9.11
C ALA A 134 14.92 8.54 9.13
N LEU A 135 15.26 9.21 10.24
CA LEU A 135 15.08 10.66 10.39
C LEU A 135 15.88 11.44 9.34
N GLU A 136 17.16 11.09 9.17
CA GLU A 136 18.03 11.73 8.17
C GLU A 136 17.53 11.51 6.74
N THR A 137 17.02 10.32 6.44
CA THR A 137 16.46 9.99 5.12
C THR A 137 15.19 10.79 4.84
N ILE A 138 14.29 10.92 5.82
CA ILE A 138 13.09 11.75 5.71
C ILE A 138 13.47 13.21 5.45
N GLN A 139 14.35 13.78 6.28
CA GLN A 139 14.77 15.18 6.13
C GLN A 139 15.39 15.42 4.76
N ARG A 140 16.29 14.53 4.32
CA ARG A 140 16.92 14.63 3.01
C ARG A 140 15.92 14.54 1.86
N TYR A 141 14.91 13.67 1.96
CA TYR A 141 13.86 13.57 0.96
C TYR A 141 13.02 14.84 0.88
N LEU A 142 12.56 15.35 2.03
CA LEU A 142 11.74 16.57 2.12
C LEU A 142 12.51 17.83 1.72
N ASP A 143 13.82 17.91 2.00
CA ASP A 143 14.67 19.02 1.56
C ASP A 143 14.81 19.05 0.03
N ALA A 144 14.88 17.88 -0.62
CA ALA A 144 14.96 17.76 -2.07
C ALA A 144 13.58 17.92 -2.75
N HIS A 145 12.52 17.48 -2.08
CA HIS A 145 11.15 17.48 -2.57
C HIS A 145 10.20 18.06 -1.53
N PRO A 146 10.24 19.39 -1.28
CA PRO A 146 9.36 20.00 -0.29
C PRO A 146 7.89 19.81 -0.71
N PRO A 147 6.98 19.49 0.24
CA PRO A 147 5.56 19.36 -0.06
C PRO A 147 4.98 20.72 -0.45
N THR A 148 3.97 20.70 -1.33
CA THR A 148 3.26 21.90 -1.75
C THR A 148 2.01 22.11 -0.91
N ASP A 149 1.88 23.30 -0.32
CA ASP A 149 0.71 23.66 0.47
C ASP A 149 -0.55 23.66 -0.41
N THR A 150 -1.44 22.70 -0.17
CA THR A 150 -2.64 22.41 -0.96
C THR A 150 -3.77 22.10 -0.01
N THR A 151 -4.97 22.59 -0.32
CA THR A 151 -6.17 22.26 0.46
C THR A 151 -6.89 21.10 -0.20
N TYR A 152 -7.21 20.08 0.59
CA TYR A 152 -7.93 18.89 0.14
C TYR A 152 -9.28 18.81 0.84
N GLU A 153 -10.36 18.65 0.09
CA GLU A 153 -11.72 18.71 0.62
C GLU A 153 -12.16 17.38 1.24
N THR A 154 -11.72 16.26 0.66
CA THR A 154 -12.21 14.94 1.06
C THR A 154 -11.29 14.19 2.04
N TYR A 155 -10.26 14.88 2.53
CA TYR A 155 -9.30 14.37 3.51
C TYR A 155 -9.45 15.10 4.84
N THR A 156 -9.68 14.36 5.92
CA THR A 156 -9.89 14.91 7.25
C THR A 156 -8.70 14.61 8.17
N ASP A 157 -8.65 15.34 9.28
CA ASP A 157 -7.64 15.10 10.29
C ASP A 157 -7.84 13.77 11.00
N ARG A 158 -6.74 13.17 11.45
CA ARG A 158 -6.75 11.99 12.29
C ARG A 158 -7.07 12.43 13.71
N SER A 159 -7.96 11.71 14.39
CA SER A 159 -8.28 11.98 15.80
C SER A 159 -7.21 11.46 16.77
N GLN A 160 -6.03 11.11 16.30
CA GLN A 160 -5.00 10.41 17.08
C GLN A 160 -3.82 11.34 17.34
N SER A 161 -3.36 11.37 18.59
CA SER A 161 -2.21 12.15 19.01
C SER A 161 -0.92 11.63 18.38
N ASN A 162 0.01 12.54 18.12
CA ASN A 162 1.40 12.23 17.78
C ASN A 162 2.20 12.19 19.09
N ASP A 163 2.42 10.99 19.62
CA ASP A 163 3.05 10.79 20.93
C ASP A 163 4.49 11.34 20.97
N LEU A 164 5.22 11.22 19.86
CA LEU A 164 6.56 11.81 19.72
C LEU A 164 6.52 13.35 19.84
N ALA A 165 5.59 14.01 19.17
CA ALA A 165 5.42 15.46 19.25
C ALA A 165 5.07 15.91 20.67
N GLU A 166 4.15 15.20 21.34
CA GLU A 166 3.79 15.48 22.73
C GLU A 166 5.01 15.38 23.66
N ARG A 167 5.85 14.35 23.50
CA ARG A 167 7.10 14.18 24.27
C ARG A 167 8.08 15.32 24.03
N LEU A 168 8.11 15.88 22.82
CA LEU A 168 8.95 17.00 22.46
C LEU A 168 8.36 18.37 22.86
N GLY A 169 7.13 18.40 23.37
CA GLY A 169 6.38 19.61 23.69
C GLY A 169 5.92 20.39 22.46
N LEU A 170 5.68 19.69 21.35
CA LEU A 170 5.26 20.25 20.08
C LEU A 170 3.79 19.94 19.82
N THR A 171 3.13 20.82 19.07
CA THR A 171 1.78 20.61 18.55
C THR A 171 1.85 20.31 17.07
N VAL A 172 1.28 19.20 16.64
CA VAL A 172 1.11 18.91 15.22
C VAL A 172 -0.31 19.28 14.84
N ASP A 173 -0.45 20.19 13.88
CA ASP A 173 -1.69 20.51 13.18
C ASP A 173 -1.32 20.64 11.71
N SER A 174 -1.59 19.58 10.94
CA SER A 174 -1.13 19.44 9.57
C SER A 174 -2.29 19.08 8.65
N THR A 175 -2.44 19.86 7.58
CA THR A 175 -3.38 19.56 6.50
C THR A 175 -2.82 18.53 5.51
N LEU A 176 -1.54 18.17 5.63
CA LEU A 176 -0.82 17.35 4.66
C LEU A 176 -0.44 15.96 5.18
N THR A 177 -0.19 15.81 6.48
CA THR A 177 0.32 14.55 7.07
C THR A 177 -0.79 13.75 7.76
N GLU A 178 -0.63 12.43 7.78
CA GLU A 178 -1.50 11.49 8.51
C GLU A 178 -3.01 11.68 8.22
N ARG A 179 -3.33 12.00 6.95
CA ARG A 179 -4.68 12.41 6.56
C ARG A 179 -5.60 11.21 6.38
N TRP A 180 -6.70 11.19 7.12
CA TRP A 180 -7.73 10.19 7.01
C TRP A 180 -8.63 10.44 5.80
N PHE A 181 -9.03 9.37 5.13
CA PHE A 181 -10.11 9.42 4.16
C PHE A 181 -11.13 8.31 4.40
N GLN A 182 -12.39 8.63 4.10
CA GLN A 182 -13.46 7.66 3.97
C GLN A 182 -14.11 7.85 2.59
N ALA A 183 -14.10 6.80 1.78
CA ALA A 183 -14.52 6.85 0.38
C ALA A 183 -15.55 5.75 0.09
N PRO A 184 -16.84 5.97 0.42
CA PRO A 184 -17.89 4.97 0.21
C PRO A 184 -18.10 4.56 -1.25
N ASP A 185 -17.80 5.46 -2.17
CA ASP A 185 -17.82 5.27 -3.62
C ASP A 185 -16.75 4.29 -4.11
N VAL A 186 -15.55 4.35 -3.51
CA VAL A 186 -14.48 3.36 -3.71
C VAL A 186 -14.70 2.11 -2.83
N GLY A 187 -15.43 2.26 -1.73
CA GLY A 187 -15.62 1.23 -0.70
C GLY A 187 -14.46 1.10 0.28
N LEU A 188 -13.57 2.09 0.37
CA LEU A 188 -12.37 2.04 1.20
C LEU A 188 -12.26 3.21 2.18
N HIS A 189 -11.53 2.97 3.26
CA HIS A 189 -11.01 4.02 4.12
C HIS A 189 -9.55 3.72 4.49
N GLY A 190 -8.81 4.75 4.88
CA GLY A 190 -7.41 4.62 5.25
C GLY A 190 -6.75 5.95 5.59
N PHE A 191 -5.44 5.90 5.78
CA PHE A 191 -4.60 7.05 6.07
C PHE A 191 -3.60 7.24 4.94
N VAL A 192 -3.33 8.49 4.59
CA VAL A 192 -2.21 8.85 3.72
C VAL A 192 -1.16 9.55 4.57
N ASP A 193 0.05 9.03 4.56
CA ASP A 193 1.13 9.57 5.40
C ASP A 193 1.46 11.01 5.03
N LEU A 194 1.57 11.30 3.73
CA LEU A 194 1.80 12.66 3.22
C LEU A 194 1.10 12.90 1.87
N LEU A 195 0.20 13.88 1.87
CA LEU A 195 -0.31 14.55 0.68
C LEU A 195 0.77 15.53 0.18
N HIS A 196 1.63 15.07 -0.73
CA HIS A 196 2.81 15.82 -1.15
C HIS A 196 2.47 16.95 -2.12
N SER A 197 1.62 16.67 -3.10
CA SER A 197 1.06 17.64 -4.05
C SER A 197 -0.30 17.17 -4.58
N GLU A 198 -0.98 17.99 -5.38
CA GLU A 198 -2.25 17.63 -6.04
C GLU A 198 -2.19 16.31 -6.82
N THR A 199 -1.01 15.90 -7.29
CA THR A 199 -0.82 14.69 -8.10
C THR A 199 0.03 13.62 -7.42
N THR A 200 0.59 13.90 -6.24
CA THR A 200 1.61 13.04 -5.63
C THR A 200 1.28 12.72 -4.18
N LEU A 201 1.26 11.44 -3.86
CA LEU A 201 1.20 10.91 -2.51
C LEU A 201 2.55 10.32 -2.10
N VAL A 202 2.90 10.43 -0.83
CA VAL A 202 4.09 9.78 -0.27
C VAL A 202 3.67 8.86 0.89
N ASP A 203 4.22 7.65 0.89
CA ASP A 203 4.04 6.66 1.94
C ASP A 203 5.42 6.17 2.43
N TYR A 204 5.64 6.19 3.74
CA TYR A 204 6.92 5.86 4.35
C TYR A 204 6.98 4.37 4.67
N LYS A 205 8.03 3.70 4.17
CA LYS A 205 8.24 2.26 4.38
C LYS A 205 9.50 1.98 5.17
N THR A 206 9.36 1.16 6.21
CA THR A 206 10.49 0.63 7.00
C THR A 206 10.84 -0.81 6.64
N GLY A 207 10.06 -1.44 5.76
CA GLY A 207 10.28 -2.80 5.26
C GLY A 207 11.16 -2.83 4.02
N SER A 208 11.29 -4.01 3.42
CA SER A 208 12.07 -4.18 2.19
C SER A 208 11.43 -3.52 0.98
N GLN A 209 12.27 -2.95 0.12
CA GLN A 209 11.86 -2.32 -1.12
C GLN A 209 11.24 -3.34 -2.08
N SER A 210 10.12 -2.97 -2.68
CA SER A 210 9.49 -3.68 -3.78
C SER A 210 9.47 -2.77 -4.99
N THR A 211 9.76 -3.30 -6.17
CA THR A 211 9.69 -2.54 -7.43
C THR A 211 8.24 -2.26 -7.82
N ALA A 212 8.02 -1.26 -8.68
CA ALA A 212 6.68 -0.94 -9.20
C ALA A 212 6.00 -2.16 -9.85
N GLY A 213 6.72 -2.89 -10.71
CA GLY A 213 6.23 -4.13 -11.31
C GLY A 213 5.88 -5.22 -10.28
N LYS A 214 6.67 -5.38 -9.21
CA LYS A 214 6.33 -6.30 -8.11
C LYS A 214 5.08 -5.86 -7.36
N LEU A 215 4.92 -4.56 -7.09
CA LEU A 215 3.72 -4.02 -6.45
C LEU A 215 2.48 -4.22 -7.33
N ARG A 216 2.61 -4.06 -8.66
CA ARG A 216 1.53 -4.34 -9.62
C ARG A 216 1.17 -5.82 -9.64
N GLN A 217 2.16 -6.71 -9.63
CA GLN A 217 1.94 -8.15 -9.53
C GLN A 217 1.24 -8.54 -8.21
N GLN A 218 1.66 -7.96 -7.08
CA GLN A 218 1.02 -8.19 -5.78
C GLN A 218 -0.41 -7.63 -5.72
N ALA A 219 -0.76 -6.66 -6.56
CA ALA A 219 -2.11 -6.11 -6.68
C ALA A 219 -2.99 -6.86 -7.69
N SER A 220 -2.53 -7.98 -8.26
CA SER A 220 -3.31 -8.81 -9.18
C SER A 220 -4.63 -9.25 -8.54
N LEU A 221 -5.72 -9.16 -9.30
CA LEU A 221 -7.07 -9.51 -8.86
C LEU A 221 -7.48 -10.94 -9.25
N ASP A 222 -6.86 -11.49 -10.31
CA ASP A 222 -7.14 -12.84 -10.80
C ASP A 222 -5.95 -13.42 -11.62
N PRO A 223 -5.27 -14.48 -11.14
CA PRO A 223 -5.36 -14.98 -9.77
C PRO A 223 -4.84 -13.93 -8.79
N LEU A 224 -5.37 -13.98 -7.56
CA LEU A 224 -4.83 -13.18 -6.47
C LEU A 224 -3.39 -13.62 -6.13
N HIS A 225 -2.54 -12.69 -5.71
CA HIS A 225 -1.16 -13.00 -5.30
C HIS A 225 -1.10 -13.51 -3.85
N ASP A 226 -0.19 -14.43 -3.50
CA ASP A 226 -0.07 -15.01 -2.13
C ASP A 226 0.36 -13.96 -1.08
N GLU A 227 0.99 -12.89 -1.56
CA GLU A 227 1.37 -11.71 -0.78
C GLU A 227 0.60 -10.47 -1.27
N SER A 228 -0.73 -10.59 -1.39
CA SER A 228 -1.57 -9.55 -1.96
C SER A 228 -1.32 -8.18 -1.32
N ASN A 229 -1.10 -7.16 -2.15
CA ASN A 229 -0.88 -5.79 -1.72
C ASN A 229 -1.65 -4.80 -2.60
N PHE A 230 -2.71 -4.25 -2.04
CA PHE A 230 -3.60 -3.32 -2.75
C PHE A 230 -3.37 -1.85 -2.39
N GLN A 231 -2.27 -1.53 -1.68
CA GLN A 231 -2.09 -0.20 -1.11
C GLN A 231 -2.00 0.90 -2.18
N ALA A 232 -1.21 0.69 -3.23
CA ALA A 232 -1.11 1.65 -4.32
C ALA A 232 -2.46 1.85 -5.03
N ALA A 233 -3.15 0.75 -5.35
CA ALA A 233 -4.47 0.81 -5.98
C ALA A 233 -5.49 1.56 -5.11
N ALA A 234 -5.53 1.29 -3.80
CA ALA A 234 -6.43 1.93 -2.85
C ALA A 234 -6.23 3.45 -2.81
N TYR A 235 -4.98 3.91 -2.66
CA TYR A 235 -4.69 5.33 -2.58
C TYR A 235 -4.90 6.04 -3.90
N LEU A 236 -4.50 5.46 -5.03
CA LEU A 236 -4.73 6.05 -6.36
C LEU A 236 -6.23 6.08 -6.71
N ALA A 237 -7.00 5.04 -6.39
CA ALA A 237 -8.45 5.00 -6.60
C ALA A 237 -9.19 6.06 -5.77
N LYS A 238 -8.74 6.33 -4.54
CA LYS A 238 -9.25 7.48 -3.78
C LYS A 238 -8.81 8.79 -4.43
N HIS A 239 -7.52 8.96 -4.67
CA HIS A 239 -6.96 10.26 -5.05
C HIS A 239 -7.42 10.73 -6.44
N ARG A 240 -7.73 9.81 -7.38
CA ARG A 240 -8.36 10.16 -8.68
C ARG A 240 -9.75 10.78 -8.57
N ARG A 241 -10.43 10.66 -7.42
CA ARG A 241 -11.71 11.33 -7.16
C ARG A 241 -11.50 12.77 -6.69
N GLU A 242 -10.40 13.03 -5.98
CA GLU A 242 -9.99 14.38 -5.59
C GLU A 242 -9.47 15.16 -6.81
N ASN A 243 -8.64 14.50 -7.62
CA ASN A 243 -7.97 15.09 -8.79
C ASN A 243 -8.31 14.30 -10.07
N PRO A 244 -9.53 14.47 -10.62
CA PRO A 244 -9.99 13.70 -11.77
C PRO A 244 -9.27 14.09 -13.06
N ASN A 245 -9.09 13.11 -13.94
CA ASN A 245 -8.50 13.25 -15.28
C ASN A 245 -7.06 13.78 -15.29
N GLN A 246 -6.30 13.60 -14.20
CA GLN A 246 -4.89 13.93 -14.14
C GLN A 246 -4.05 12.66 -13.89
N PRO A 247 -2.81 12.58 -14.43
CA PRO A 247 -1.84 11.60 -13.99
C PRO A 247 -1.57 11.76 -12.49
N LEU A 248 -1.56 10.65 -11.77
CA LEU A 248 -1.27 10.63 -10.33
C LEU A 248 -0.14 9.66 -10.05
N GLU A 249 0.55 9.86 -8.94
CA GLU A 249 1.58 8.95 -8.48
C GLU A 249 1.52 8.76 -6.96
N ILE A 250 1.93 7.56 -6.53
CA ILE A 250 2.29 7.30 -5.16
C ILE A 250 3.76 6.89 -5.09
N ARG A 251 4.49 7.50 -4.16
CA ARG A 251 5.90 7.26 -3.91
C ARG A 251 6.08 6.56 -2.57
N PHE A 252 6.58 5.34 -2.60
CA PHE A 252 6.99 4.61 -1.40
C PHE A 252 8.44 4.95 -1.08
N LEU A 253 8.68 5.69 0.01
CA LEU A 253 10.02 6.04 0.47
C LEU A 253 10.53 4.98 1.45
N HIS A 254 11.54 4.22 1.04
CA HIS A 254 12.12 3.13 1.81
C HIS A 254 13.26 3.63 2.70
N LEU A 255 12.97 3.77 3.98
CA LEU A 255 13.83 4.47 4.94
C LEU A 255 15.01 3.63 5.44
N LEU A 256 14.87 2.30 5.42
CA LEU A 256 15.83 1.37 6.04
C LEU A 256 16.40 0.32 5.07
N GLU A 257 16.03 0.35 3.77
CA GLU A 257 16.46 -0.65 2.77
C GLU A 257 17.99 -0.76 2.65
N HIS A 258 18.69 0.37 2.78
CA HIS A 258 20.14 0.45 2.65
C HIS A 258 20.84 0.80 3.97
N ASP A 259 20.25 0.39 5.11
CA ASP A 259 20.75 0.72 6.46
C ASP A 259 22.25 0.44 6.65
N THR A 260 22.74 -0.66 6.08
CA THR A 260 24.13 -1.10 6.22
C THR A 260 25.08 -0.21 5.43
N ARG A 261 24.67 0.31 4.28
CA ARG A 261 25.45 1.28 3.48
C ARG A 261 25.42 2.65 4.16
N LEU A 262 24.24 3.10 4.56
CA LEU A 262 24.06 4.37 5.25
C LEU A 262 24.81 4.41 6.58
N ALA A 263 24.79 3.33 7.36
CA ALA A 263 25.53 3.22 8.62
C ALA A 263 27.06 3.24 8.44
N ARG A 264 27.58 2.93 7.24
CA ARG A 264 29.01 3.08 6.91
C ARG A 264 29.37 4.51 6.49
N GLY A 265 28.37 5.38 6.33
CA GLY A 265 28.53 6.75 5.82
C GLY A 265 28.49 6.84 4.29
N ASP A 266 28.04 5.80 3.59
CA ASP A 266 27.88 5.85 2.14
C ASP A 266 26.68 6.73 1.77
N THR A 267 26.78 7.47 0.66
CA THR A 267 25.62 8.17 0.08
C THR A 267 24.88 7.23 -0.86
N VAL A 268 23.58 7.08 -0.64
CA VAL A 268 22.67 6.34 -1.53
C VAL A 268 21.81 7.36 -2.28
N PRO A 269 21.74 7.38 -3.62
CA PRO A 269 20.83 8.26 -4.38
C PRO A 269 19.39 8.22 -3.87
N LEU A 270 18.64 9.34 -3.95
CA LEU A 270 17.25 9.35 -3.48
C LEU A 270 16.37 8.43 -4.34
N ASP A 271 16.62 8.39 -5.64
CA ASP A 271 15.87 7.55 -6.59
C ASP A 271 15.99 6.06 -6.26
N ASP A 272 17.12 5.63 -5.68
CA ASP A 272 17.30 4.24 -5.21
C ASP A 272 16.43 3.93 -3.97
N LEU A 273 16.01 4.95 -3.21
CA LEU A 273 15.20 4.81 -2.00
C LEU A 273 13.70 4.94 -2.27
N VAL A 274 13.30 5.30 -3.48
CA VAL A 274 11.90 5.60 -3.82
C VAL A 274 11.40 4.58 -4.82
N THR A 275 10.20 4.04 -4.56
CA THR A 275 9.44 3.33 -5.58
C THR A 275 8.22 4.13 -5.96
N THR A 276 8.15 4.56 -7.21
CA THR A 276 7.00 5.29 -7.75
C THR A 276 6.06 4.34 -8.46
N VAL A 277 4.76 4.45 -8.18
CA VAL A 277 3.70 3.77 -8.91
C VAL A 277 2.74 4.81 -9.46
N GLU A 278 2.52 4.78 -10.77
CA GLU A 278 1.79 5.81 -11.49
C GLU A 278 0.38 5.35 -11.87
N TYR A 279 -0.54 6.30 -11.94
CA TYR A 279 -1.86 6.18 -12.55
C TYR A 279 -1.97 7.14 -13.73
N LEU A 280 -2.41 6.63 -14.88
CA LEU A 280 -2.72 7.43 -16.06
C LEU A 280 -4.23 7.38 -16.32
N PRO A 281 -4.91 8.54 -16.47
CA PRO A 281 -6.35 8.62 -16.65
C PRO A 281 -6.76 8.34 -18.11
N CYS A 282 -6.34 7.19 -18.63
CA CYS A 282 -6.66 6.74 -19.98
C CYS A 282 -6.99 5.24 -19.97
N THR A 283 -7.52 4.76 -21.10
CA THR A 283 -7.70 3.34 -21.41
C THR A 283 -6.40 2.75 -21.97
N PHE A 284 -6.31 1.42 -22.04
CA PHE A 284 -5.16 0.78 -22.67
C PHE A 284 -4.98 1.15 -24.15
N GLY A 285 -6.08 1.29 -24.90
CA GLY A 285 -6.02 1.73 -26.30
C GLY A 285 -5.50 3.15 -26.48
N GLU A 286 -5.93 4.09 -25.63
CA GLU A 286 -5.40 5.46 -25.62
C GLU A 286 -3.92 5.48 -25.21
N PHE A 287 -3.53 4.71 -24.19
CA PHE A 287 -2.14 4.56 -23.79
C PHE A 287 -1.27 4.04 -24.94
N ALA A 288 -1.74 3.06 -25.70
CA ALA A 288 -1.05 2.53 -26.88
C ALA A 288 -0.85 3.62 -27.96
N ALA A 289 -1.74 4.61 -28.05
CA ALA A 289 -1.63 5.70 -29.01
C ALA A 289 -0.73 6.87 -28.55
N HIS A 290 -0.30 6.90 -27.28
CA HIS A 290 0.48 8.01 -26.73
C HIS A 290 1.86 8.17 -27.39
N ARG A 291 2.33 9.43 -27.42
CA ARG A 291 3.66 9.77 -27.92
C ARG A 291 4.77 9.08 -27.12
N GLU A 292 4.68 9.12 -25.80
CA GLU A 292 5.66 8.52 -24.91
C GLU A 292 5.75 7.00 -25.11
N THR A 293 4.62 6.34 -25.38
CA THR A 293 4.58 4.92 -25.72
C THR A 293 5.29 4.66 -27.04
N PHE A 294 5.00 5.46 -28.09
CA PHE A 294 5.72 5.35 -29.36
C PHE A 294 7.23 5.54 -29.19
N ASP A 295 7.64 6.59 -28.48
CA ASP A 295 9.05 6.88 -28.23
C ASP A 295 9.71 5.73 -27.46
N ALA A 296 9.03 5.14 -26.47
CA ALA A 296 9.56 4.01 -25.71
C ALA A 296 9.70 2.71 -26.54
N VAL A 297 8.71 2.36 -27.38
CA VAL A 297 8.80 1.16 -28.24
C VAL A 297 9.76 1.35 -29.43
N THR A 298 10.23 2.58 -29.66
CA THR A 298 11.23 2.93 -30.67
C THR A 298 12.59 3.32 -30.09
N ASP A 299 12.78 3.32 -28.77
CA ASP A 299 14.05 3.62 -28.10
C ASP A 299 15.03 2.43 -28.16
N TYR A 300 15.40 2.05 -29.37
CA TYR A 300 16.33 0.98 -29.67
C TYR A 300 17.29 1.41 -30.78
N ALA A 301 18.37 0.64 -30.98
CA ALA A 301 19.26 0.86 -32.12
C ALA A 301 18.51 0.73 -33.47
N ASP A 302 18.87 1.53 -34.47
CA ASP A 302 18.31 1.55 -35.85
C ASP A 302 18.23 0.17 -36.53
N SER A 303 19.04 -0.78 -36.07
CA SER A 303 19.05 -2.15 -36.58
C SER A 303 17.90 -3.02 -36.05
N ASN A 304 17.21 -2.60 -34.98
CA ASN A 304 16.12 -3.32 -34.34
C ASN A 304 14.89 -3.36 -35.26
N ASP A 305 14.16 -4.48 -35.24
CA ASP A 305 12.99 -4.68 -36.11
C ASP A 305 11.86 -3.69 -35.79
N ARG A 306 11.70 -3.25 -34.53
CA ARG A 306 10.73 -2.23 -34.13
C ARG A 306 11.02 -0.89 -34.80
N VAL A 307 12.24 -0.40 -34.65
CA VAL A 307 12.71 0.87 -35.22
C VAL A 307 12.59 0.85 -36.75
N LYS A 308 13.03 -0.24 -37.39
CA LYS A 308 12.87 -0.42 -38.85
C LYS A 308 11.42 -0.42 -39.33
N ALA A 309 10.48 -0.84 -38.49
CA ALA A 309 9.07 -0.87 -38.83
C ALA A 309 8.37 0.48 -38.52
N LEU A 310 8.66 1.06 -37.37
CA LEU A 310 7.92 2.18 -36.80
C LEU A 310 8.51 3.55 -37.14
N ASP A 311 9.83 3.71 -37.26
CA ASP A 311 10.43 4.99 -37.64
C ASP A 311 9.97 5.46 -39.03
N PRO A 312 9.96 4.59 -40.07
CA PRO A 312 9.47 5.01 -41.38
C PRO A 312 7.96 5.20 -41.42
N LEU A 313 7.22 4.53 -40.52
CA LEU A 313 5.77 4.73 -40.36
C LEU A 313 5.49 6.12 -39.77
N GLY A 314 6.28 6.53 -38.78
CA GLY A 314 6.17 7.79 -38.06
C GLY A 314 5.03 7.78 -37.03
N TYR A 315 5.19 8.62 -36.00
CA TYR A 315 4.25 8.72 -34.88
C TYR A 315 2.80 9.01 -35.32
N GLU A 316 2.58 9.91 -36.28
CA GLU A 316 1.21 10.28 -36.67
C GLU A 316 0.42 9.12 -37.25
N ALA A 317 1.06 8.29 -38.09
CA ALA A 317 0.40 7.13 -38.67
C ALA A 317 0.21 6.00 -37.64
N TYR A 318 1.13 5.87 -36.68
CA TYR A 318 1.01 4.97 -35.53
C TYR A 318 -0.17 5.37 -34.63
N ARG A 319 -0.24 6.64 -34.24
CA ARG A 319 -1.30 7.21 -33.42
C ARG A 319 -2.67 7.05 -34.09
N GLU A 320 -2.79 7.41 -35.37
CA GLU A 320 -4.03 7.26 -36.13
C GLU A 320 -4.52 5.79 -36.14
N PHE A 321 -3.59 4.84 -36.23
CA PHE A 321 -3.94 3.42 -36.20
C PHE A 321 -4.52 3.03 -34.84
N PHE A 322 -3.85 3.33 -33.73
CA PHE A 322 -4.31 2.93 -32.39
C PHE A 322 -5.50 3.76 -31.88
N GLU A 323 -5.69 5.00 -32.33
CA GLU A 323 -6.91 5.78 -32.06
C GLU A 323 -8.14 5.20 -32.80
N SER A 324 -7.94 4.60 -33.97
CA SER A 324 -9.02 3.97 -34.75
C SER A 324 -9.25 2.49 -34.41
N HIS A 325 -8.30 1.84 -33.76
CA HIS A 325 -8.35 0.44 -33.36
C HIS A 325 -8.10 0.33 -31.86
N GLU A 326 -9.17 0.14 -31.09
CA GLU A 326 -9.10 -0.09 -29.65
C GLU A 326 -8.45 -1.46 -29.37
N LEU A 327 -7.12 -1.43 -29.17
CA LEU A 327 -6.31 -2.59 -28.81
C LEU A 327 -6.73 -3.11 -27.43
N PRO A 328 -7.19 -4.37 -27.30
CA PRO A 328 -7.43 -4.98 -26.00
C PRO A 328 -6.10 -5.35 -25.33
N ARG A 329 -6.09 -5.33 -23.99
CA ARG A 329 -5.01 -5.91 -23.20
C ARG A 329 -4.82 -7.40 -23.48
N GLU A 330 -3.62 -7.89 -23.19
CA GLU A 330 -3.34 -9.31 -23.17
C GLU A 330 -4.36 -10.06 -22.27
N GLY A 331 -4.85 -11.21 -22.73
CA GLY A 331 -5.81 -12.05 -22.02
C GLY A 331 -7.28 -11.62 -22.08
N VAL A 332 -7.59 -10.33 -22.26
CA VAL A 332 -8.98 -9.82 -22.20
C VAL A 332 -9.84 -10.27 -23.39
N ASN A 333 -9.34 -10.08 -24.62
CA ASN A 333 -9.98 -10.59 -25.83
C ASN A 333 -8.92 -11.01 -26.85
N PRO A 334 -8.36 -12.22 -26.72
CA PRO A 334 -7.24 -12.69 -27.55
C PRO A 334 -7.55 -12.66 -29.05
N GLU A 335 -8.79 -12.99 -29.44
CA GLU A 335 -9.22 -12.99 -30.85
C GLU A 335 -9.26 -11.58 -31.45
N LYS A 336 -9.89 -10.61 -30.76
CA LYS A 336 -9.92 -9.20 -31.19
C LYS A 336 -8.51 -8.60 -31.20
N ARG A 337 -7.69 -8.92 -30.18
CA ARG A 337 -6.32 -8.44 -30.06
C ARG A 337 -5.46 -8.93 -31.23
N GLU A 338 -5.49 -10.22 -31.55
CA GLU A 338 -4.72 -10.76 -32.68
C GLU A 338 -5.19 -10.17 -34.02
N ALA A 339 -6.50 -9.97 -34.22
CA ALA A 339 -7.03 -9.32 -35.42
C ALA A 339 -6.52 -7.87 -35.59
N ILE A 340 -6.41 -7.11 -34.50
CA ILE A 340 -5.86 -5.74 -34.51
C ILE A 340 -4.35 -5.76 -34.77
N ILE A 341 -3.60 -6.66 -34.15
CA ILE A 341 -2.16 -6.82 -34.41
C ILE A 341 -1.92 -7.15 -35.89
N GLN A 342 -2.71 -8.05 -36.46
CA GLN A 342 -2.60 -8.38 -37.88
C GLN A 342 -2.93 -7.18 -38.78
N SER A 343 -3.97 -6.42 -38.42
CA SER A 343 -4.32 -5.17 -39.12
C SER A 343 -3.20 -4.13 -39.03
N PHE A 344 -2.51 -4.04 -37.89
CA PHE A 344 -1.38 -3.14 -37.68
C PHE A 344 -0.18 -3.50 -38.56
N ILE A 345 0.12 -4.80 -38.65
CA ILE A 345 1.18 -5.33 -39.53
C ILE A 345 0.87 -4.98 -40.98
N GLU A 346 -0.34 -5.22 -41.46
CA GLU A 346 -0.76 -4.94 -42.84
C GLU A 346 -0.75 -3.44 -43.15
N TYR A 347 -1.23 -2.63 -42.21
CA TYR A 347 -1.20 -1.17 -42.28
C TYR A 347 0.22 -0.63 -42.44
N THR A 348 1.16 -1.21 -41.68
CA THR A 348 2.58 -0.83 -41.69
C THR A 348 3.29 -1.31 -42.96
N ILE A 349 3.07 -2.55 -43.39
CA ILE A 349 3.62 -3.10 -44.66
C ILE A 349 3.24 -2.20 -45.84
N THR A 350 1.98 -1.76 -45.89
CA THR A 350 1.47 -0.92 -46.99
C THR A 350 2.21 0.41 -47.11
N ARG A 351 2.67 0.98 -45.98
CA ARG A 351 3.36 2.28 -45.92
C ARG A 351 4.87 2.17 -46.06
N VAL A 352 5.48 1.19 -45.39
CA VAL A 352 6.94 1.03 -45.30
C VAL A 352 7.52 0.24 -46.49
N LYS A 353 6.68 -0.53 -47.20
CA LYS A 353 7.06 -1.32 -48.40
C LYS A 353 8.19 -2.33 -48.19
N ASP A 354 8.41 -2.71 -46.93
CA ASP A 354 9.35 -3.76 -46.55
C ASP A 354 8.64 -4.76 -45.65
N THR A 355 8.72 -6.05 -45.97
CA THR A 355 7.95 -7.09 -45.29
C THR A 355 8.78 -7.90 -44.32
N LYS A 356 10.12 -7.87 -44.41
CA LYS A 356 10.94 -8.88 -43.71
C LYS A 356 11.00 -8.67 -42.19
N TYR A 357 10.90 -7.42 -41.75
CA TYR A 357 11.02 -7.04 -40.34
C TYR A 357 9.75 -6.46 -39.74
N VAL A 358 8.79 -6.02 -40.57
CA VAL A 358 7.58 -5.34 -40.08
C VAL A 358 6.74 -6.22 -39.17
N GLU A 359 6.53 -7.49 -39.51
CA GLU A 359 5.76 -8.41 -38.66
C GLU A 359 6.38 -8.54 -37.26
N ARG A 360 7.69 -8.81 -37.20
CA ARG A 360 8.41 -8.94 -35.93
C ARG A 360 8.45 -7.63 -35.16
N GLY A 361 8.68 -6.51 -35.84
CA GLY A 361 8.70 -5.19 -35.24
C GLY A 361 7.35 -4.79 -34.63
N CYS A 362 6.25 -4.97 -35.36
CA CYS A 362 4.91 -4.63 -34.87
C CYS A 362 4.49 -5.49 -33.68
N ARG A 363 4.73 -6.82 -33.73
CA ARG A 363 4.42 -7.71 -32.59
C ARG A 363 5.24 -7.35 -31.36
N SER A 364 6.56 -7.18 -31.53
CA SER A 364 7.44 -6.83 -30.42
C SER A 364 7.14 -5.45 -29.85
N ALA A 365 6.63 -4.51 -30.66
CA ALA A 365 6.17 -3.23 -30.17
C ALA A 365 4.92 -3.38 -29.31
N VAL A 366 3.96 -4.20 -29.72
CA VAL A 366 2.76 -4.48 -28.91
C VAL A 366 3.12 -5.18 -27.60
N ASP A 367 4.07 -6.12 -27.61
CA ASP A 367 4.58 -6.76 -26.39
C ASP A 367 5.26 -5.74 -25.45
N ASP A 368 5.99 -4.76 -25.99
CA ASP A 368 6.57 -3.67 -25.19
C ASP A 368 5.48 -2.76 -24.60
N ILE A 369 4.38 -2.49 -25.32
CA ILE A 369 3.24 -1.72 -24.79
C ILE A 369 2.66 -2.41 -23.54
N ASP A 370 2.46 -3.73 -23.58
CA ASP A 370 2.00 -4.50 -22.41
C ASP A 370 3.00 -4.39 -21.25
N GLY A 371 4.31 -4.51 -21.55
CA GLY A 371 5.38 -4.36 -20.58
C GLY A 371 5.41 -2.99 -19.89
N LEU A 372 5.21 -1.91 -20.65
CA LEU A 372 5.19 -0.53 -20.13
C LEU A 372 4.01 -0.28 -19.18
N VAL A 373 2.88 -0.95 -19.38
CA VAL A 373 1.71 -0.86 -18.48
C VAL A 373 1.87 -1.74 -17.25
N GLY A 374 2.73 -2.76 -17.29
CA GLY A 374 3.01 -3.67 -16.17
C GLY A 374 3.47 -2.97 -14.87
N GLU A 375 3.90 -1.70 -14.95
CA GLU A 375 4.36 -0.89 -13.81
C GLU A 375 3.39 0.25 -13.44
N ARG A 376 2.27 0.39 -14.16
CA ARG A 376 1.33 1.52 -14.05
C ARG A 376 -0.11 1.05 -13.89
N TYR A 377 -0.96 1.93 -13.37
CA TYR A 377 -2.41 1.79 -13.37
C TYR A 377 -3.01 2.63 -14.49
N LEU A 378 -3.95 2.06 -15.24
CA LEU A 378 -4.85 2.78 -16.13
C LEU A 378 -6.24 2.85 -15.51
N THR A 379 -7.17 3.56 -16.17
CA THR A 379 -8.55 3.73 -15.67
C THR A 379 -9.23 2.39 -15.42
N GLU A 380 -9.09 1.46 -16.37
CA GLU A 380 -9.68 0.12 -16.30
C GLU A 380 -9.12 -0.72 -15.13
N ASP A 381 -7.85 -0.52 -14.74
CA ASP A 381 -7.26 -1.24 -13.60
C ASP A 381 -7.90 -0.81 -12.28
N LEU A 382 -8.06 0.50 -12.07
CA LEU A 382 -8.64 1.04 -10.85
C LEU A 382 -10.16 0.79 -10.81
N ASP A 383 -10.84 0.77 -11.95
CA ASP A 383 -12.25 0.39 -12.04
C ASP A 383 -12.45 -1.10 -11.67
N ALA A 384 -11.59 -1.99 -12.19
CA ALA A 384 -11.61 -3.41 -11.82
C ALA A 384 -11.31 -3.61 -10.33
N PHE A 385 -10.38 -2.83 -9.78
CA PHE A 385 -10.08 -2.84 -8.35
C PHE A 385 -11.28 -2.36 -7.50
N GLU A 386 -11.96 -1.28 -7.89
CA GLU A 386 -13.17 -0.81 -7.19
C GLU A 386 -14.30 -1.86 -7.21
N ALA A 387 -14.52 -2.51 -8.35
CA ALA A 387 -15.48 -3.61 -8.46
C ALA A 387 -15.09 -4.81 -7.58
N PHE A 388 -13.80 -5.11 -7.48
CA PHE A 388 -13.28 -6.13 -6.59
C PHE A 388 -13.53 -5.78 -5.12
N VAL A 389 -13.28 -4.53 -4.69
CA VAL A 389 -13.56 -4.06 -3.33
C VAL A 389 -15.05 -4.19 -3.01
N ALA A 390 -15.94 -3.79 -3.92
CA ALA A 390 -17.38 -3.95 -3.76
C ALA A 390 -17.76 -5.42 -3.53
N THR A 391 -17.19 -6.33 -4.33
CA THR A 391 -17.39 -7.77 -4.17
C THR A 391 -16.92 -8.28 -2.81
N GLN A 392 -15.75 -7.83 -2.32
CA GLN A 392 -15.25 -8.25 -1.00
C GLN A 392 -16.11 -7.70 0.15
N ARG A 393 -16.69 -6.50 0.01
CA ARG A 393 -17.62 -5.94 1.00
C ARG A 393 -18.92 -6.74 1.09
N GLU A 394 -19.46 -7.15 -0.06
CA GLU A 394 -20.62 -8.05 -0.11
C GLU A 394 -20.30 -9.41 0.52
N ARG A 395 -19.15 -10.00 0.20
CA ARG A 395 -18.69 -11.25 0.83
C ARG A 395 -18.55 -11.12 2.34
N LEU A 396 -18.02 -9.99 2.84
CA LEU A 396 -17.91 -9.75 4.27
C LEU A 396 -19.27 -9.74 4.97
N ALA A 397 -20.34 -9.20 4.34
CA ALA A 397 -21.69 -9.30 4.88
C ALA A 397 -22.15 -10.76 4.96
N VAL A 398 -21.97 -11.52 3.89
CA VAL A 398 -22.31 -12.96 3.84
C VAL A 398 -21.56 -13.75 4.91
N TYR A 399 -20.25 -13.52 5.09
CA TYR A 399 -19.46 -14.21 6.10
C TYR A 399 -19.91 -13.93 7.54
N ARG A 400 -20.53 -12.78 7.80
CA ARG A 400 -21.07 -12.47 9.13
C ARG A 400 -22.36 -13.24 9.42
N ASP A 401 -23.08 -13.66 8.39
CA ASP A 401 -24.30 -14.48 8.52
C ASP A 401 -23.99 -15.98 8.47
N GLU A 402 -23.24 -16.42 7.46
CA GLU A 402 -22.97 -17.84 7.18
C GLU A 402 -21.72 -18.38 7.90
N GLY A 403 -20.87 -17.50 8.41
CA GLY A 403 -19.59 -17.81 9.01
C GLY A 403 -18.39 -17.55 8.08
N PHE A 404 -17.24 -17.25 8.69
CA PHE A 404 -16.02 -16.91 7.96
C PHE A 404 -15.26 -18.15 7.51
N PRO A 405 -15.01 -18.37 6.20
CA PRO A 405 -14.23 -19.51 5.72
C PRO A 405 -12.72 -19.34 5.99
N VAL A 406 -12.00 -20.47 6.07
CA VAL A 406 -10.52 -20.48 6.16
C VAL A 406 -9.89 -20.26 4.78
N ARG A 407 -10.43 -20.93 3.76
CA ARG A 407 -9.84 -20.98 2.42
C ARG A 407 -10.67 -20.17 1.44
N THR A 408 -10.03 -19.24 0.75
CA THR A 408 -10.58 -18.51 -0.42
C THR A 408 -10.04 -19.06 -1.74
N ARG A 409 -9.05 -19.96 -1.68
CA ARG A 409 -8.37 -20.59 -2.82
C ARG A 409 -8.23 -22.09 -2.60
N GLU A 410 -7.98 -22.84 -3.68
CA GLU A 410 -7.84 -24.31 -3.64
C GLU A 410 -6.63 -24.76 -2.80
N ASP A 411 -5.53 -24.01 -2.86
CA ASP A 411 -4.27 -24.23 -2.12
C ASP A 411 -4.32 -23.77 -0.65
N GLY A 412 -5.38 -23.07 -0.25
CA GLY A 412 -5.55 -22.54 1.10
C GLY A 412 -4.93 -21.15 1.29
N PRO A 413 -4.99 -20.59 2.52
CA PRO A 413 -4.39 -19.29 2.81
C PRO A 413 -2.86 -19.39 2.81
N ASN A 414 -2.20 -18.27 2.56
CA ASN A 414 -0.79 -18.13 2.89
C ASN A 414 -0.64 -18.04 4.41
N TRP A 415 -0.36 -19.18 5.04
CA TRP A 415 -0.28 -19.31 6.49
C TRP A 415 0.77 -18.38 7.10
N ASP A 416 1.91 -18.17 6.45
CA ASP A 416 2.98 -17.27 6.93
C ASP A 416 2.50 -15.82 7.14
N ARG A 417 1.31 -15.47 6.61
CA ARG A 417 0.69 -14.15 6.70
C ARG A 417 -0.60 -14.11 7.50
N VAL A 418 -0.93 -15.19 8.21
CA VAL A 418 -2.04 -15.23 9.16
C VAL A 418 -1.49 -14.96 10.54
N ASP A 419 -1.87 -13.84 11.18
CA ASP A 419 -1.34 -13.48 12.50
C ASP A 419 -1.83 -14.45 13.60
N ALA A 420 -3.09 -14.85 13.51
CA ALA A 420 -3.76 -15.68 14.50
C ALA A 420 -3.83 -17.16 14.08
N GLN A 421 -2.74 -17.73 13.52
CA GLN A 421 -2.72 -19.11 13.00
C GLN A 421 -3.29 -20.12 14.01
N GLU A 422 -2.91 -19.99 15.28
CA GLU A 422 -3.32 -20.90 16.36
C GLU A 422 -4.84 -20.88 16.63
N LEU A 423 -5.54 -19.82 16.22
CA LEU A 423 -6.98 -19.68 16.37
C LEU A 423 -7.75 -20.10 15.11
N VAL A 424 -7.08 -20.11 13.95
CA VAL A 424 -7.67 -20.53 12.69
C VAL A 424 -7.58 -22.06 12.57
N ILE A 425 -8.61 -22.74 13.07
CA ILE A 425 -8.74 -24.20 12.93
C ILE A 425 -9.21 -24.50 11.50
N ASP A 426 -8.43 -25.29 10.77
CA ASP A 426 -8.78 -25.86 9.46
C ASP A 426 -9.32 -27.28 9.67
N ASP A 427 -10.50 -27.58 9.12
CA ASP A 427 -11.23 -28.85 9.33
C ASP A 427 -10.68 -30.01 8.46
N VAL A 428 -9.36 -30.11 8.27
CA VAL A 428 -8.74 -31.23 7.55
C VAL A 428 -8.43 -32.40 8.47
#